data_AF-A0A3D5JDG5-F1
#
_entry.id   AF-A0A3D5JDG5-F1
#
_cell.length_a   1.000
_cell.length_b   1.000
_cell.length_c   1.000
_cell.angle_alpha   90.00
_cell.angle_beta   90.00
_cell.angle_gamma   90.00
#
_symmetry.space_group_name_H-M   'P 1'
#
loop_
_entity.id
_entity.type
_entity.pdbx_description
1 polymer ?
#
loop_
_entity_poly.entity_id
_entity_poly.type
_entity_poly.pdbx_seq_one_letter_code
_entity_poly.pdbx_strand_id
1 'polypeptide(L)' 'TTIYRPPYSPTPIAAFAGRSVGRDFRPTRLTPSHHWAAEQGAVFVEAGSWLRAQWFPREGETTWRESVDREVLATRAS' A
#
# COMPACT_ATOMS: atom_id res chain seq x y z
N THR A 1 30.12 34.37 22.63
CA THR A 1 29.71 32.97 22.80
C THR A 1 29.41 32.40 21.42
N THR A 2 29.46 31.08 21.22
CA THR A 2 28.96 30.47 19.97
C THR A 2 27.44 30.33 20.02
N ILE A 3 26.80 30.10 18.87
CA ILE A 3 25.35 29.93 18.78
C ILE A 3 24.93 28.61 19.45
N TYR A 4 24.00 28.70 20.39
CA TYR A 4 23.36 27.56 21.01
C TYR A 4 22.32 26.95 20.06
N ARG A 5 22.30 25.61 19.93
CA ARG A 5 21.38 24.90 19.03
C ARG A 5 20.73 23.71 19.75
N PRO A 6 19.43 23.46 19.53
CA PRO A 6 18.79 22.24 19.98
C PRO A 6 19.22 21.02 19.13
N PRO A 7 19.01 19.79 19.64
CA PRO A 7 18.53 19.47 20.99
C PRO A 7 19.61 19.67 22.06
N TYR A 8 19.23 20.09 23.27
CA TYR A 8 20.17 20.38 24.36
C TYR A 8 20.96 19.16 24.85
N SER A 9 20.30 18.00 24.87
CA SER A 9 20.89 16.71 25.18
C SER A 9 20.57 15.73 24.05
N PRO A 10 21.36 14.68 23.84
CA PRO A 10 21.06 13.67 22.83
C PRO A 10 19.66 13.07 23.04
N THR A 11 18.86 13.07 21.98
CA THR A 11 17.50 12.51 21.98
C THR A 11 17.42 11.39 20.95
N PRO A 12 16.84 10.22 21.29
CA PRO A 12 16.64 9.14 20.33
C PRO A 12 15.79 9.57 19.13
N ILE A 13 16.17 9.20 17.90
CA ILE A 13 15.42 9.56 16.68
C ILE A 13 13.97 9.07 16.73
N ALA A 14 13.74 7.87 17.28
CA ALA A 14 12.41 7.29 17.43
C ALA A 14 11.47 8.14 18.33
N ALA A 15 12.02 8.92 19.27
CA ALA A 15 11.22 9.80 20.11
C ALA A 15 10.57 10.93 19.29
N PHE A 16 11.22 11.38 18.21
CA PHE A 16 10.63 12.35 17.28
C PHE A 16 9.55 11.74 16.38
N ALA A 17 9.69 10.46 16.02
CA ALA A 17 8.71 9.77 15.18
C ALA A 17 7.39 9.49 15.93
N GLY A 18 7.44 9.35 17.26
CA GLY A 18 6.25 9.06 18.07
C GLY A 18 5.59 7.75 17.66
N ARG A 19 4.28 7.77 17.37
CA ARG A 19 3.52 6.60 16.90
C ARG A 19 3.49 6.45 15.38
N SER A 20 4.14 7.35 14.64
CA SER A 20 4.18 7.32 13.17
C SER A 20 5.17 6.24 12.69
N VAL A 21 4.82 4.98 12.90
CA VAL A 21 5.65 3.80 12.59
C VAL A 21 4.81 2.70 11.95
N GLY A 22 5.43 1.82 11.16
CA GLY A 22 4.72 0.71 10.53
C GLY A 22 3.55 1.17 9.67
N ARG A 23 2.37 0.57 9.85
CA ARG A 23 1.13 0.94 9.14
C ARG A 23 0.59 2.32 9.55
N ASP A 24 0.97 2.82 10.72
CA ASP A 24 0.56 4.14 11.22
C ASP A 24 1.49 5.26 10.74
N PHE A 25 2.52 4.95 9.97
CA PHE A 25 3.40 5.96 9.36
C PHE A 25 2.63 6.92 8.44
N ARG A 26 1.61 6.40 7.74
CA ARG A 26 0.73 7.19 6.86
C ARG A 26 -0.64 6.50 6.74
N PRO A 27 -1.74 7.24 6.53
CA PRO A 27 -3.06 6.63 6.38
C PRO A 27 -3.13 5.68 5.18
N THR A 28 -3.69 4.49 5.40
CA THR A 28 -4.11 3.56 4.34
C THR A 28 -5.63 3.65 4.16
N ARG A 29 -6.06 4.11 2.99
CA ARG A 29 -7.48 4.25 2.63
C ARG A 29 -7.92 3.05 1.82
N LEU A 30 -9.06 2.48 2.22
CA LEU A 30 -9.70 1.36 1.55
C LEU A 30 -10.89 1.84 0.74
N THR A 31 -11.07 1.34 -0.47
CA THR A 31 -12.29 1.60 -1.24
C THR A 31 -13.49 0.89 -0.61
N PRO A 32 -14.74 1.33 -0.86
CA PRO A 32 -15.92 0.60 -0.38
C PRO A 32 -15.95 -0.86 -0.86
N SER A 33 -15.36 -1.13 -2.03
CA SER A 33 -15.23 -2.48 -2.61
C SER A 33 -14.05 -3.30 -2.09
N HIS A 34 -13.27 -2.78 -1.12
CA HIS A 34 -12.03 -3.43 -0.70
C HIS A 34 -12.25 -4.85 -0.16
N HIS A 35 -13.27 -5.04 0.68
CA HIS A 35 -13.57 -6.34 1.27
C HIS A 35 -13.94 -7.37 0.19
N TRP A 36 -14.82 -6.99 -0.74
CA TRP A 36 -15.15 -7.84 -1.88
C TRP A 36 -13.91 -8.17 -2.72
N ALA A 37 -13.05 -7.19 -3.01
CA ALA A 37 -11.83 -7.43 -3.78
C ALA A 37 -10.88 -8.39 -3.06
N ALA A 38 -10.74 -8.26 -1.74
CA ALA A 38 -9.93 -9.17 -0.93
C ALA A 38 -10.49 -10.59 -0.92
N GLU A 39 -11.82 -10.74 -0.84
CA GLU A 39 -12.51 -12.04 -0.95
C GLU A 39 -12.31 -12.69 -2.33
N GLN A 40 -12.19 -11.90 -3.39
CA GLN A 40 -11.84 -12.37 -4.75
C GLN A 40 -10.34 -12.64 -4.93
N GLY A 41 -9.53 -12.53 -3.87
CA GLY A 41 -8.08 -12.78 -3.94
C GLY A 41 -7.28 -11.68 -4.63
N ALA A 42 -7.80 -10.45 -4.73
CA ALA A 42 -7.09 -9.35 -5.37
C ALA A 42 -5.70 -9.12 -4.76
N VAL A 43 -4.72 -8.88 -5.63
CA VAL A 43 -3.42 -8.36 -5.21
C VAL A 43 -3.53 -6.84 -5.14
N PHE A 44 -2.98 -6.23 -4.09
CA PHE A 44 -3.13 -4.79 -3.84
C PHE A 44 -1.83 -4.02 -4.04
N VAL A 45 -1.97 -2.76 -4.45
CA VAL A 45 -0.88 -1.79 -4.59
C VAL A 45 -1.21 -0.49 -3.87
N GLU A 46 -0.19 0.15 -3.32
CA GLU A 46 -0.30 1.49 -2.74
C GLU A 46 -0.25 2.54 -3.86
N ALA A 47 -1.35 3.28 -4.04
CA ALA A 47 -1.48 4.39 -4.97
C ALA A 47 -1.73 5.69 -4.19
N GLY A 48 -0.65 6.36 -3.78
CA GLY A 48 -0.75 7.41 -2.77
C GLY A 48 -1.24 6.84 -1.45
N SER A 49 -2.22 7.47 -0.81
CA SER A 49 -2.85 6.95 0.42
C SER A 49 -3.83 5.80 0.19
N TRP A 50 -4.17 5.43 -1.06
CA TRP A 50 -5.15 4.39 -1.34
C TRP A 50 -4.50 3.02 -1.53
N LEU A 51 -5.13 1.99 -0.98
CA LEU A 51 -4.83 0.60 -1.27
C LEU A 51 -5.79 0.10 -2.36
N ARG A 52 -5.30 -0.05 -3.58
CA ARG A 52 -6.11 -0.39 -4.76
C ARG A 52 -5.83 -1.82 -5.23
N ALA A 53 -6.86 -2.51 -5.69
CA ALA A 53 -6.68 -3.78 -6.39
C ALA A 53 -5.87 -3.55 -7.67
N GLN A 54 -4.81 -4.32 -7.86
CA GLN A 54 -3.88 -4.26 -8.96
C GLN A 54 -4.22 -5.29 -10.05
N TRP A 55 -4.57 -6.52 -9.65
CA TRP A 55 -5.14 -7.58 -10.50
C TRP A 55 -5.84 -8.63 -9.64
N PHE A 56 -6.63 -9.50 -10.26
CA PHE A 56 -7.40 -10.58 -9.63
C PHE A 56 -6.94 -11.94 -10.16
N PRO A 57 -6.03 -12.63 -9.45
CA PRO A 57 -5.53 -13.94 -9.86
C PRO A 57 -6.62 -15.01 -9.79
N ARG A 58 -6.53 -15.97 -10.71
CA ARG A 58 -7.33 -17.22 -10.69
C ARG A 58 -6.44 -18.41 -10.40
N GLU A 59 -7.05 -19.51 -9.98
CA GLU A 59 -6.36 -20.78 -9.78
C GLU A 59 -5.59 -21.18 -11.05
N GLY A 60 -4.32 -21.57 -10.88
CA GLY A 60 -3.41 -21.92 -11.96
C GLY A 60 -2.62 -20.75 -12.55
N GLU A 61 -2.98 -19.49 -12.25
CA GLU A 61 -2.17 -18.33 -12.63
C GLU A 61 -1.03 -18.15 -11.63
N THR A 62 0.20 -18.26 -12.12
CA THR A 62 1.43 -18.23 -11.31
C THR A 62 2.13 -16.88 -11.38
N THR A 63 1.86 -16.09 -12.43
CA THR A 63 2.46 -14.77 -12.61
C THR A 63 1.39 -13.69 -12.72
N TRP A 64 1.73 -12.47 -12.30
CA TRP A 64 0.84 -11.31 -12.44
C TRP A 64 0.43 -11.06 -13.91
N ARG A 65 1.32 -11.39 -14.85
CA ARG A 65 1.13 -11.13 -16.27
C ARG A 65 0.01 -11.99 -16.85
N GLU A 66 -0.11 -13.25 -16.44
CA GLU A 66 -1.19 -14.16 -16.85
C GLU A 66 -2.57 -13.59 -16.48
N SER A 67 -2.72 -13.14 -15.24
CA SER A 67 -3.96 -12.52 -14.75
C SER A 67 -4.31 -11.26 -15.54
N VAL A 68 -3.33 -10.36 -15.73
CA VAL A 68 -3.54 -9.09 -16.45
C VAL A 68 -3.84 -9.32 -17.93
N ASP A 69 -3.13 -10.23 -18.60
CA ASP A 69 -3.38 -10.54 -20.00
C ASP A 69 -4.81 -11.11 -20.18
N ARG A 70 -5.26 -12.01 -19.29
CA ARG A 70 -6.65 -12.50 -19.27
C ARG A 70 -7.66 -11.37 -19.06
N GLU A 71 -7.45 -10.52 -18.06
CA GLU A 71 -8.36 -9.41 -17.73
C GLU A 71 -8.50 -8.42 -18.89
N VAL A 72 -7.39 -8.10 -19.56
CA VAL A 72 -7.38 -7.22 -20.73
C VAL A 72 -8.11 -7.88 -21.90
N LEU A 73 -7.85 -9.15 -22.20
CA LEU A 73 -8.53 -9.87 -23.28
C LEU A 73 -10.04 -9.97 -23.02
N ALA A 74 -10.44 -10.30 -21.79
CA ALA A 74 -11.85 -10.39 -21.40
C ALA A 74 -12.57 -9.03 -21.53
N THR A 75 -11.92 -7.93 -21.14
CA THR A 75 -12.48 -6.58 -21.26
C THR A 75 -12.66 -6.14 -22.71
N ARG A 76 -11.75 -6.56 -23.60
CA ARG A 76 -11.78 -6.18 -25.03
C ARG A 76 -12.73 -7.05 -25.87
N ALA A 77 -13.05 -8.24 -25.40
CA ALA A 77 -13.94 -9.18 -26.09
C ALA A 77 -15.42 -8.97 -25.76
N SER A 78 -15.74 -8.01 -24.89
CA SER A 78 -17.09 -7.67 -24.44
C SER A 78 -17.53 -6.28 -24.90
#